data_AF-A0A959HD11-F1
#
_entry.id   AF-A0A959HD11-F1
#
_cell.length_a   1.000
_cell.length_b   1.000
_cell.length_c   1.000
_cell.angle_alpha   90.00
_cell.angle_beta   90.00
_cell.angle_gamma   90.00
#
_symmetry.space_group_name_H-M   'P 1'
#
loop_
_entity.id
_entity.type
_entity.pdbx_description
1 polymer ?
#
loop_
_entity_poly.entity_id
_entity_poly.type
_entity_poly.pdbx_seq_one_letter_code
_entity_poly.pdbx_strand_id
1 'polypeptide(L)'
;EMYVRASGVLPSMVIVLAGKALFFYGAAFYVLPEYFAKRKWQRLLYSLGALLLACQLLEWGAHHLLFGIKVLIPVGMDVLFSLLFLFAAFAYRLSKDWWNNERQRALLAEEKLAAELNYLKAQLNPHFLFNTLNNLYALAEREGNAPLSDGIASLAELMRYAVYDSRADY
;
A
#
# COMPACT_ATOMS: atom_id res chain seq x y z
N GLU A 1 -11.29 -8.82 -53.60
CA GLU A 1 -10.10 -8.18 -52.99
C GLU A 1 -10.32 -7.60 -51.58
N MET A 2 -11.48 -7.01 -51.23
CA MET A 2 -11.73 -6.54 -49.84
C MET A 2 -11.66 -7.65 -48.78
N TYR A 3 -12.11 -8.86 -49.09
CA TYR A 3 -12.14 -9.99 -48.14
C TYR A 3 -10.73 -10.47 -47.72
N VAL A 4 -9.75 -10.40 -48.63
CA VAL A 4 -8.34 -10.76 -48.35
C VAL A 4 -7.62 -9.66 -47.56
N ARG A 5 -8.11 -8.41 -47.62
CA ARG A 5 -7.55 -7.30 -46.85
C ARG A 5 -8.03 -7.32 -45.39
N ALA A 6 -9.25 -7.80 -45.14
CA ALA A 6 -9.82 -7.92 -43.80
C ALA A 6 -9.20 -9.07 -42.97
N SER A 7 -8.78 -10.17 -43.61
CA SER A 7 -8.25 -11.35 -42.91
C SER A 7 -6.88 -11.11 -42.25
N GLY A 8 -6.10 -10.12 -42.69
CA GLY A 8 -4.79 -9.76 -42.10
C GLY A 8 -4.84 -8.71 -40.98
N VAL A 9 -5.95 -8.00 -40.80
CA VAL A 9 -6.06 -6.89 -39.83
C VAL A 9 -6.25 -7.39 -38.40
N LEU A 10 -7.11 -8.39 -38.21
CA LEU A 10 -7.33 -9.00 -36.89
C LEU A 10 -6.04 -9.59 -36.27
N PRO A 11 -5.27 -10.43 -36.98
CA PRO A 11 -4.06 -11.01 -36.38
C PRO A 11 -2.94 -9.97 -36.17
N SER A 12 -2.86 -8.91 -36.99
CA SER A 12 -1.91 -7.81 -36.75
C SER A 12 -2.28 -6.97 -35.52
N MET A 13 -3.57 -6.70 -35.30
CA MET A 13 -4.05 -6.05 -34.07
C MET A 13 -3.70 -6.87 -32.82
N VAL A 14 -3.81 -8.20 -32.89
CA VAL A 14 -3.45 -9.10 -31.77
C VAL A 14 -1.96 -8.98 -31.44
N ILE A 15 -1.08 -8.91 -32.44
CA ILE A 15 0.37 -8.75 -32.22
C ILE A 15 0.67 -7.41 -31.55
N VAL A 16 0.08 -6.31 -32.03
CA VAL A 16 0.27 -4.98 -31.43
C VAL A 16 -0.21 -4.96 -29.98
N LEU A 17 -1.40 -5.50 -29.71
CA LEU A 17 -1.94 -5.57 -28.34
C LEU A 17 -1.07 -6.45 -27.42
N ALA A 18 -0.56 -7.57 -27.92
CA ALA A 18 0.33 -8.45 -27.16
C ALA A 18 1.66 -7.74 -26.83
N GLY A 19 2.23 -7.01 -27.80
CA GLY A 19 3.43 -6.21 -27.58
C GLY A 19 3.22 -5.06 -26.59
N LYS A 20 2.08 -4.35 -26.66
CA LYS A 20 1.72 -3.33 -25.67
C LYS A 20 1.47 -3.89 -24.28
N ALA A 21 0.86 -5.07 -24.18
CA ALA A 21 0.71 -5.76 -22.91
C ALA A 21 2.08 -6.14 -22.32
N LEU A 22 2.98 -6.71 -23.13
CA LEU A 22 4.34 -7.04 -22.70
C LEU A 22 5.09 -5.80 -22.20
N PHE A 23 5.01 -4.69 -22.94
CA PHE A 23 5.60 -3.42 -22.54
C PHE A 23 5.02 -2.91 -21.21
N PHE A 24 3.70 -2.95 -21.03
CA PHE A 24 3.04 -2.57 -19.78
C PHE A 24 3.52 -3.40 -18.60
N TYR A 25 3.54 -4.73 -18.72
CA TYR A 25 3.98 -5.60 -17.62
C TYR A 25 5.46 -5.39 -17.29
N GLY A 26 6.32 -5.27 -18.30
CA GLY A 26 7.74 -4.96 -18.12
C GLY A 26 7.95 -3.61 -17.42
N ALA A 27 7.21 -2.58 -17.83
CA ALA A 27 7.26 -1.26 -17.21
C ALA A 27 6.75 -1.30 -15.75
N ALA A 28 5.56 -1.86 -15.52
CA ALA A 28 4.87 -1.83 -14.23
C ALA A 28 5.53 -2.70 -13.14
N PHE A 29 6.08 -3.87 -13.51
CA PHE A 29 6.56 -4.86 -12.53
C PHE A 29 8.08 -4.99 -12.46
N TYR A 30 8.83 -4.59 -13.49
CA TYR A 30 10.29 -4.70 -13.48
C TYR A 30 10.98 -3.34 -13.38
N VAL A 31 10.62 -2.40 -14.27
CA VAL A 31 11.34 -1.13 -14.39
C VAL A 31 10.91 -0.10 -13.34
N LEU A 32 9.60 0.13 -13.17
CA LEU A 32 9.08 1.13 -12.23
C LEU A 32 9.36 0.80 -10.75
N PRO A 33 9.31 -0.45 -10.27
CA PRO A 33 9.55 -0.76 -8.86
C PRO A 33 10.99 -0.48 -8.41
N GLU A 34 11.98 -0.77 -9.26
CA GLU A 34 13.39 -0.45 -8.95
C GLU A 34 13.63 1.06 -8.78
N TYR A 35 12.83 1.86 -9.47
CA TYR A 35 12.97 3.31 -9.46
C TYR A 35 12.53 3.93 -8.13
N PHE A 36 11.36 3.53 -7.60
CA PHE A 36 10.90 4.00 -6.29
C PHE A 36 11.88 3.63 -5.16
N ALA A 37 12.64 2.55 -5.32
CA ALA A 37 13.62 2.13 -4.33
C ALA A 37 14.94 2.93 -4.36
N LYS A 38 15.37 3.45 -5.52
CA LYS A 38 16.75 3.97 -5.69
C LYS A 38 16.87 5.44 -6.15
N ARG A 39 15.78 6.18 -6.41
CA ARG A 39 15.74 7.63 -6.76
C ARG A 39 16.69 8.09 -7.90
N LYS A 40 17.25 7.19 -8.72
CA LYS A 40 18.15 7.52 -9.84
C LYS A 40 17.37 7.64 -11.16
N TRP A 41 16.85 8.81 -11.48
CA TRP A 41 16.01 9.08 -12.67
C TRP A 41 16.67 8.72 -14.01
N GLN A 42 18.00 8.85 -14.13
CA GLN A 42 18.73 8.52 -15.36
C GLN A 42 18.60 7.04 -15.74
N ARG A 43 18.72 6.13 -14.76
CA ARG A 43 18.60 4.69 -15.02
C ARG A 43 17.19 4.32 -15.47
N LEU A 44 16.16 4.94 -14.88
CA LEU A 44 14.77 4.76 -15.27
C LEU A 44 14.56 5.11 -16.74
N LEU A 45 15.07 6.28 -17.16
CA LEU A 45 14.91 6.76 -18.53
C LEU A 45 15.54 5.79 -19.53
N TYR A 46 16.78 5.34 -19.28
CA TYR A 46 17.44 4.38 -20.17
C TYR A 46 16.78 3.00 -20.14
N SER A 47 16.30 2.50 -19.00
CA SER A 47 15.62 1.19 -18.93
C SER A 47 14.24 1.22 -19.60
N LEU A 48 13.47 2.29 -19.45
CA LEU A 48 12.18 2.46 -20.15
C LEU A 48 12.39 2.62 -21.65
N GLY A 49 13.39 3.41 -22.05
CA GLY A 49 13.76 3.57 -23.45
C GLY A 49 14.22 2.25 -24.07
N ALA A 50 15.08 1.49 -23.39
CA ALA A 50 15.54 0.18 -23.83
C ALA A 50 14.40 -0.84 -23.94
N LEU A 51 13.51 -0.88 -22.94
CA LEU A 51 12.33 -1.75 -22.96
C LEU A 51 11.39 -1.38 -24.12
N LEU A 52 11.15 -0.08 -24.33
CA LEU A 52 10.32 0.40 -25.43
C LEU A 52 10.93 -0.02 -26.77
N LEU A 53 12.22 0.27 -26.99
CA LEU A 53 12.92 -0.11 -28.22
C LEU A 53 12.88 -1.62 -28.46
N ALA A 54 13.11 -2.44 -27.42
CA ALA A 54 13.04 -3.89 -27.53
C ALA A 54 11.64 -4.37 -27.94
N CYS A 55 10.57 -3.85 -27.32
CA CYS A 55 9.20 -4.19 -27.69
C CYS A 55 8.88 -3.77 -29.12
N GLN A 56 9.27 -2.56 -29.54
CA GLN A 56 9.02 -2.08 -30.92
C GLN A 56 9.76 -2.94 -31.97
N LEU A 57 11.00 -3.34 -31.69
CA LEU A 57 11.77 -4.22 -32.58
C LEU A 57 11.15 -5.62 -32.68
N LEU A 58 10.65 -6.15 -31.56
CA LEU A 58 9.93 -7.43 -31.54
C LEU A 58 8.63 -7.36 -32.33
N GLU A 59 7.84 -6.30 -32.14
CA GLU A 59 6.59 -6.05 -32.89
C GLU A 59 6.88 -5.92 -34.40
N TRP A 60 7.87 -5.12 -34.78
CA TRP A 60 8.25 -4.92 -36.18
C TRP A 60 8.76 -6.22 -36.82
N GLY A 61 9.61 -6.97 -36.12
CA GLY A 61 10.11 -8.27 -36.58
C GLY A 61 9.00 -9.31 -36.76
N ALA A 62 8.08 -9.41 -35.78
CA ALA A 62 6.93 -10.31 -35.87
C ALA A 62 6.01 -9.96 -37.05
N HIS A 63 5.76 -8.66 -37.25
CA HIS A 63 4.92 -8.19 -38.35
C HIS A 63 5.57 -8.43 -39.72
N HIS A 64 6.89 -8.22 -39.82
CA HIS A 64 7.65 -8.50 -41.03
C HIS A 64 7.66 -10.00 -41.38
N LEU A 65 7.86 -10.87 -40.39
CA LEU A 65 7.91 -12.32 -40.57
C LEU A 65 6.56 -12.90 -41.00
N LEU A 66 5.46 -12.40 -40.45
CA LEU A 66 4.12 -12.97 -40.67
C LEU A 66 3.36 -12.33 -41.84
N PHE A 67 3.58 -11.04 -42.12
CA PHE A 67 2.78 -10.28 -43.10
C PHE A 67 3.60 -9.54 -44.16
N GLY A 68 4.93 -9.61 -44.11
CA GLY A 68 5.84 -8.83 -44.95
C GLY A 68 5.89 -7.34 -44.58
N ILE A 69 6.55 -6.51 -45.41
CA ILE A 69 6.64 -5.06 -45.20
C ILE A 69 5.32 -4.39 -45.62
N LYS A 70 4.29 -4.54 -44.79
CA LYS A 70 3.05 -3.75 -44.88
C LYS A 70 2.89 -3.00 -43.58
N VAL A 71 3.13 -1.70 -43.62
CA VAL A 71 2.91 -0.81 -42.47
C VAL A 71 1.41 -0.56 -42.37
N LEU A 72 0.74 -1.26 -41.45
CA LEU A 72 -0.71 -1.12 -41.24
C LEU A 72 -1.04 0.11 -40.38
N ILE A 73 -0.20 0.41 -39.40
CA ILE A 73 -0.35 1.54 -38.48
C ILE A 73 0.83 2.51 -38.70
N PRO A 74 0.59 3.81 -38.91
CA PRO A 74 1.67 4.79 -39.00
C PRO A 74 2.54 4.77 -37.72
N VAL A 75 3.86 4.79 -37.88
CA VAL A 75 4.82 4.70 -36.75
C VAL A 75 4.51 5.71 -35.63
N GLY A 76 4.10 6.94 -35.99
CA GLY A 76 3.72 7.95 -35.00
C GLY A 76 2.51 7.56 -34.13
N MET A 77 1.52 6.88 -34.70
CA MET A 77 0.34 6.40 -33.97
C MET A 77 0.70 5.23 -33.03
N ASP A 78 1.60 4.35 -33.47
CA ASP A 78 2.06 3.24 -32.65
C ASP A 78 2.88 3.71 -31.44
N VAL A 79 3.76 4.70 -31.64
CA VAL A 79 4.48 5.36 -30.53
C VAL A 79 3.51 6.04 -29.56
N LEU A 80 2.49 6.74 -30.05
CA LEU A 80 1.45 7.35 -29.20
C LEU A 80 0.73 6.28 -28.38
N PHE A 81 0.40 5.13 -28.98
CA PHE A 81 -0.23 4.02 -28.27
C PHE A 81 0.67 3.43 -27.19
N SER A 82 1.97 3.27 -27.46
CA SER A 82 2.96 2.88 -26.44
C SER A 82 3.04 3.88 -25.28
N LEU A 83 2.92 5.19 -25.55
CA LEU A 83 2.89 6.22 -24.50
C LEU A 83 1.64 6.12 -23.61
N LEU A 84 0.48 5.75 -24.18
CA LEU A 84 -0.74 5.51 -23.39
C LEU A 84 -0.56 4.32 -22.44
N PHE A 85 0.05 3.23 -22.90
CA PHE A 85 0.36 2.07 -22.04
C PHE A 85 1.42 2.40 -20.99
N LEU A 86 2.40 3.24 -21.31
CA LEU A 86 3.36 3.73 -20.32
C LEU A 86 2.66 4.55 -19.23
N PHE A 87 1.76 5.45 -19.62
CA PHE A 87 0.97 6.24 -18.68
C PHE A 87 0.09 5.35 -17.80
N ALA A 88 -0.57 4.34 -18.38
CA ALA A 88 -1.36 3.37 -17.64
C ALA A 88 -0.50 2.57 -16.63
N ALA A 89 0.71 2.15 -17.02
CA ALA A 89 1.64 1.46 -16.12
C ALA A 89 2.05 2.35 -14.95
N PHE A 90 2.31 3.63 -15.21
CA PHE A 90 2.63 4.62 -14.18
C PHE A 90 1.46 4.86 -13.24
N ALA A 91 0.25 5.06 -13.77
CA ALA A 91 -0.97 5.22 -13.00
C ALA A 91 -1.25 4.01 -12.10
N TYR A 92 -1.17 2.79 -12.66
CA TYR A 92 -1.31 1.55 -11.89
C TYR A 92 -0.33 1.50 -10.71
N ARG A 93 0.95 1.81 -10.97
CA ARG A 93 2.00 1.73 -9.95
C ARG A 93 1.79 2.77 -8.85
N LEU A 94 1.50 4.02 -9.22
CA LEU A 94 1.19 5.09 -8.26
C LEU A 94 -0.01 4.74 -7.39
N SER A 95 -1.10 4.24 -7.98
CA SER A 95 -2.29 3.84 -7.22
C SER A 95 -1.99 2.70 -6.24
N LYS A 96 -1.22 1.69 -6.67
CA LYS A 96 -0.83 0.57 -5.81
C LYS A 96 0.08 1.01 -4.66
N ASP A 97 1.08 1.83 -4.94
CA ASP A 97 2.01 2.33 -3.92
C ASP A 97 1.30 3.29 -2.95
N TRP A 98 0.36 4.12 -3.43
CA TRP A 98 -0.48 4.97 -2.58
C TRP A 98 -1.34 4.15 -1.62
N TRP A 99 -2.01 3.12 -2.12
CA TRP A 99 -2.85 2.24 -1.28
C TRP A 99 -2.03 1.52 -0.18
N ASN A 100 -0.85 1.02 -0.55
CA ASN A 100 0.04 0.37 0.40
C ASN A 100 0.55 1.34 1.46
N ASN A 101 0.94 2.56 1.06
CA ASN A 101 1.39 3.59 2.00
C ASN A 101 0.28 4.02 2.94
N GLU A 102 -0.97 4.15 2.45
CA GLU A 102 -2.10 4.52 3.28
C GLU A 102 -2.41 3.44 4.33
N ARG A 103 -2.36 2.16 3.92
CA ARG A 103 -2.50 1.03 4.84
C ARG A 103 -1.39 1.02 5.90
N GLN A 104 -0.14 1.26 5.50
CA GLN A 104 0.97 1.34 6.45
C GLN A 104 0.83 2.51 7.42
N ARG A 105 0.36 3.67 6.94
CA ARG A 105 0.08 4.83 7.79
C ARG A 105 -1.01 4.56 8.80
N ALA A 106 -2.09 3.88 8.40
CA ALA A 106 -3.17 3.48 9.30
C ALA A 106 -2.66 2.55 10.42
N LEU A 107 -1.88 1.52 10.06
CA LEU A 107 -1.26 0.61 11.03
C LEU A 107 -0.33 1.34 12.00
N LEU A 108 0.55 2.20 11.49
CA LEU A 108 1.46 2.99 12.34
C LEU A 108 0.70 3.98 13.25
N ALA A 109 -0.43 4.53 12.80
CA ALA A 109 -1.27 5.39 13.62
C ALA A 109 -1.94 4.62 14.76
N GLU A 110 -2.42 3.40 14.49
CA GLU A 110 -2.98 2.49 15.51
C GLU A 110 -1.92 2.10 16.55
N GLU A 111 -0.74 1.65 16.10
CA GLU A 111 0.38 1.30 16.97
C GLU A 111 0.81 2.50 17.83
N LYS A 112 0.86 3.70 17.23
CA LYS A 112 1.19 4.94 17.94
C LYS A 112 0.14 5.27 19.01
N LEU A 113 -1.16 5.17 18.68
CA LEU A 113 -2.24 5.43 19.64
C LEU A 113 -2.18 4.44 20.81
N ALA A 114 -1.97 3.16 20.53
CA ALA A 114 -1.81 2.14 21.56
C ALA A 114 -0.59 2.43 22.46
N ALA A 115 0.53 2.86 21.88
CA ALA A 115 1.72 3.24 22.63
C ALA A 115 1.48 4.50 23.51
N GLU A 116 0.82 5.53 22.99
CA GLU A 116 0.46 6.74 23.75
C GLU A 116 -0.50 6.41 24.89
N LEU A 117 -1.51 5.57 24.66
CA LEU A 117 -2.43 5.10 25.71
C LEU A 117 -1.67 4.33 26.80
N ASN A 118 -0.78 3.42 26.42
CA ASN A 118 0.03 2.66 27.39
C ASN A 118 0.98 3.57 28.17
N TYR A 119 1.57 4.57 27.52
CA TYR A 119 2.41 5.58 28.17
C TYR A 119 1.61 6.41 29.19
N LEU A 120 0.43 6.89 28.82
CA LEU A 120 -0.47 7.63 29.72
C LEU A 120 -0.92 6.76 30.91
N LYS A 121 -1.27 5.48 30.67
CA LYS A 121 -1.59 4.54 31.74
C LYS A 121 -0.40 4.27 32.66
N ALA A 122 0.82 4.22 32.14
CA ALA A 122 2.03 4.01 32.94
C ALA A 122 2.43 5.23 33.77
N GLN A 123 2.01 6.45 33.38
CA GLN A 123 2.17 7.64 34.22
C GLN A 123 1.31 7.57 35.48
N LEU A 124 0.13 6.95 35.41
CA LEU A 124 -0.57 6.51 36.60
C LEU A 124 0.27 5.39 37.20
N ASN A 125 0.76 5.53 38.43
CA ASN A 125 1.45 4.45 39.13
C ASN A 125 0.38 3.60 39.83
N PRO A 126 -0.17 2.54 39.18
CA PRO A 126 -1.27 1.76 39.75
C PRO A 126 -0.91 1.23 41.13
N HIS A 127 0.31 0.74 41.30
CA HIS A 127 0.77 0.19 42.56
C HIS A 127 0.73 1.24 43.68
N PHE A 128 1.24 2.45 43.43
CA PHE A 128 1.14 3.55 44.40
C PHE A 128 -0.32 3.92 44.71
N LEU A 129 -1.17 3.97 43.69
CA LEU A 129 -2.60 4.30 43.85
C LEU A 129 -3.33 3.24 44.70
N PHE A 130 -3.16 1.95 44.39
CA PHE A 130 -3.78 0.86 45.15
C PHE A 130 -3.24 0.80 46.58
N ASN A 131 -1.94 1.03 46.78
CA ASN A 131 -1.37 1.11 48.14
C ASN A 131 -1.98 2.25 48.94
N THR A 132 -2.17 3.41 48.32
CA THR A 132 -2.80 4.56 48.97
C THR A 132 -4.25 4.24 49.35
N LEU A 133 -5.03 3.68 48.42
CA LEU A 133 -6.43 3.32 48.65
C LEU A 133 -6.57 2.21 49.71
N ASN A 134 -5.74 1.16 49.67
CA ASN A 134 -5.75 0.09 50.67
C ASN A 134 -5.40 0.60 52.08
N ASN A 135 -4.43 1.52 52.19
CA ASN A 135 -4.08 2.13 53.48
C ASN A 135 -5.23 2.98 54.03
N LEU A 136 -5.90 3.77 53.18
CA LEU A 136 -7.07 4.56 53.57
C LEU A 136 -8.25 3.67 53.96
N TYR A 137 -8.49 2.58 53.22
CA TYR A 137 -9.50 1.58 53.55
C TYR A 137 -9.27 0.98 54.94
N ALA A 138 -8.05 0.50 55.21
CA ALA A 138 -7.69 -0.07 56.50
C ALA A 138 -7.79 0.94 57.66
N LEU A 139 -7.54 2.22 57.40
CA LEU A 139 -7.74 3.29 58.37
C LEU A 139 -9.23 3.51 58.67
N ALA A 140 -10.07 3.60 57.63
CA ALA A 140 -11.52 3.78 57.78
C ALA A 140 -12.20 2.60 58.51
N GLU A 141 -11.78 1.37 58.21
CA GLU A 141 -12.18 0.14 58.93
C GLU A 141 -11.81 0.21 60.41
N ARG A 142 -10.56 0.59 60.74
CA ARG A 142 -10.09 0.71 62.12
C ARG A 142 -10.85 1.76 62.93
N GLU A 143 -11.31 2.84 62.29
CA GLU A 143 -12.14 3.86 62.93
C GLU A 143 -13.64 3.51 62.96
N GLY A 144 -14.05 2.34 62.43
CA GLY A 144 -15.44 1.89 62.42
C GLY A 144 -16.34 2.67 61.45
N ASN A 145 -15.77 3.35 60.47
CA ASN A 145 -16.51 4.16 59.49
C ASN A 145 -16.83 3.33 58.23
N ALA A 146 -17.79 2.41 58.37
CA ALA A 146 -18.20 1.49 57.31
C ALA A 146 -18.59 2.19 55.97
N PRO A 147 -19.36 3.31 55.98
CA PRO A 147 -19.68 4.01 54.72
C PRO A 147 -18.44 4.53 53.98
N LEU A 148 -17.42 4.98 54.72
CA LEU A 148 -16.17 5.49 54.14
C LEU A 148 -15.31 4.35 53.58
N SER A 149 -15.16 3.24 54.31
CA SER A 149 -14.43 2.07 53.81
C SER A 149 -15.08 1.51 52.54
N ASP A 150 -16.41 1.42 52.48
CA ASP A 150 -17.14 0.96 51.29
C ASP A 150 -16.94 1.89 50.08
N GLY A 151 -16.92 3.21 50.31
CA GLY A 151 -16.63 4.19 49.26
C GLY A 151 -15.20 4.07 48.72
N ILE A 152 -14.21 3.84 49.59
CA ILE A 152 -12.81 3.64 49.18
C ILE A 152 -12.63 2.33 48.40
N ALA A 153 -13.30 1.26 48.83
CA ALA A 153 -13.30 -0.02 48.12
C ALA A 153 -13.89 0.13 46.71
N SER A 154 -15.02 0.82 46.58
CA SER A 154 -15.66 1.11 45.29
C SER A 154 -14.75 1.95 44.37
N LEU A 155 -14.06 2.96 44.92
CA LEU A 155 -13.08 3.76 44.17
C LEU A 155 -11.89 2.92 43.69
N ALA A 156 -11.40 2.01 44.54
CA ALA A 156 -10.32 1.09 44.18
C ALA A 156 -10.73 0.14 43.06
N GLU A 157 -11.98 -0.33 43.03
CA GLU A 157 -12.51 -1.15 41.95
C GLU A 157 -12.62 -0.37 40.63
N LEU A 158 -13.16 0.86 40.67
CA LEU A 158 -13.22 1.75 39.49
C LEU A 158 -11.83 2.07 38.93
N MET A 159 -10.84 2.33 39.80
CA MET A 159 -9.46 2.57 39.36
C MET A 159 -8.81 1.33 38.75
N ARG A 160 -9.14 0.14 39.27
CA ARG A 160 -8.67 -1.14 38.69
C ARG A 160 -9.23 -1.33 37.30
N TYR A 161 -10.52 -1.05 37.10
CA TYR A 161 -11.16 -1.11 35.80
C TYR A 161 -10.52 -0.12 34.81
N ALA A 162 -10.35 1.14 35.22
CA ALA A 162 -9.78 2.19 34.36
C ALA A 162 -8.35 1.92 33.91
N VAL A 163 -7.51 1.31 34.76
CA VAL A 163 -6.08 1.09 34.47
C VAL A 163 -5.81 -0.27 33.82
N TYR A 164 -6.55 -1.32 34.17
CA TYR A 164 -6.25 -2.69 33.73
C TYR A 164 -7.20 -3.25 32.67
N ASP A 165 -8.50 -2.92 32.70
CA ASP A 165 -9.49 -3.67 31.91
C ASP A 165 -9.56 -3.25 30.43
N SER A 166 -8.84 -2.19 30.08
CA SER A 166 -8.59 -1.82 28.68
C SER A 166 -7.53 -2.71 27.98
N ARG A 167 -7.31 -3.92 28.50
CA ARG A 167 -6.49 -5.00 27.91
C ARG A 167 -7.29 -6.25 27.55
N ALA A 168 -8.58 -6.32 27.89
CA ALA A 168 -9.46 -7.42 27.51
C ALA A 168 -10.37 -6.94 26.38
N ASP A 169 -9.89 -7.05 25.14
CA ASP A 169 -10.70 -7.24 23.93
C ASP A 169 -9.76 -7.25 22.72
N TYR A 170 -9.26 -8.45 22.40
CA TYR A 170 -8.81 -8.87 21.08
C TYR A 170 -8.88 -10.40 20.99
#